data_AF-A0A3D5T8U1-F1
#
_entry.id   AF-A0A3D5T8U1-F1
#
_cell.length_a   1.000
_cell.length_b   1.000
_cell.length_c   1.000
_cell.angle_alpha   90.00
_cell.angle_beta   90.00
_cell.angle_gamma   90.00
#
_symmetry.space_group_name_H-M   'P 1'
#
loop_
_entity.id
_entity.type
_entity.pdbx_description
1 polymer ?
#
loop_
_entity_poly.entity_id
_entity_poly.type
_entity_poly.pdbx_seq_one_letter_code
_entity_poly.pdbx_strand_id
1 'polypeptide(L)'
;MDFFKKLIDSTQASLDPLNFVAVIISALISVYISKGSITSQFIKERHDKLIFPIFNLLEPILYTKCDTAILHKVLKIIEANKNLADGRLIELSYCCAINPNNINFMDLCAYIDSAYDKSCKKIGLKTRSFPYRFVRHQYKSPFHLIKFLTIYILLRLLIVFSILFALLFLVALGIVLFESAKPINQLTMLFFFCIFIFLFSRYLQKNC
;
A
#
# COMPACT_ATOMS: atom_id res chain seq x y z
N MET A 1 36.17 12.13 15.25
CA MET A 1 36.11 13.61 15.44
C MET A 1 36.63 14.37 14.21
N ASP A 2 37.64 13.86 13.49
CA ASP A 2 38.23 14.56 12.34
C ASP A 2 37.34 14.68 11.09
N PHE A 3 36.40 13.76 10.90
CA PHE A 3 35.44 13.83 9.78
C PHE A 3 34.50 15.04 9.91
N PHE A 4 33.95 15.27 11.10
CA PHE A 4 33.08 16.41 11.37
C PHE A 4 33.85 17.74 11.30
N LYS A 5 35.11 17.76 11.74
CA LYS A 5 35.96 18.95 11.67
C LYS A 5 36.28 19.35 10.23
N LYS A 6 36.64 18.37 9.37
CA LYS A 6 36.83 18.59 7.92
C LYS A 6 35.56 19.04 7.21
N LEU A 7 34.40 18.52 7.62
CA LEU A 7 33.11 18.92 7.06
C LEU A 7 32.79 20.39 7.39
N ILE A 8 33.01 20.78 8.65
CA ILE A 8 32.80 22.16 9.14
C ILE A 8 33.77 23.15 8.47
N ASP A 9 35.05 22.82 8.40
CA ASP A 9 36.09 23.69 7.81
C ASP A 9 35.85 23.91 6.30
N SER A 10 35.33 22.90 5.59
CA SER A 10 34.97 23.04 4.16
C SER A 10 33.70 23.86 3.93
N THR A 11 32.73 23.80 4.86
CA THR A 11 31.48 24.59 4.77
C THR A 11 31.69 26.06 5.06
N GLN A 12 32.71 26.43 5.84
CA GLN A 12 32.97 27.82 6.22
C GLN A 12 33.49 28.69 5.07
N ALA A 13 33.93 28.08 3.96
CA ALA A 13 34.45 28.77 2.77
C ALA A 13 33.39 29.16 1.73
N SER A 14 32.13 28.73 1.85
CA SER A 14 31.06 29.09 0.90
C SER A 14 29.65 28.99 1.50
N LEU A 15 29.40 29.67 2.62
CA LEU A 15 28.05 29.79 3.19
C LEU A 15 27.19 30.77 2.37
N ASP A 16 26.90 30.40 1.13
CA ASP A 16 25.65 30.84 0.51
C ASP A 16 24.50 30.21 1.30
N PRO A 17 23.53 31.00 1.79
CA PRO A 17 22.37 30.49 2.52
C PRO A 17 21.63 29.37 1.78
N LEU A 18 21.70 29.37 0.44
CA LEU A 18 21.14 28.34 -0.42
C LEU A 18 21.85 26.99 -0.30
N ASN A 19 23.19 26.98 -0.20
CA ASN A 19 23.98 25.75 -0.03
C ASN A 19 23.74 25.13 1.35
N PHE A 20 23.60 25.96 2.39
CA PHE A 20 23.26 25.49 3.73
C PHE A 20 21.89 24.81 3.77
N VAL A 21 20.87 25.41 3.14
CA VAL A 21 19.53 24.81 3.00
C VAL A 21 19.58 23.50 2.19
N ALA A 22 20.34 23.47 1.09
CA ALA A 22 20.49 22.26 0.28
C ALA A 22 21.13 21.09 1.05
N VAL A 23 22.12 21.37 1.91
CA VAL A 23 22.74 20.35 2.78
C VAL A 23 21.74 19.81 3.79
N ILE A 24 20.93 20.65 4.43
CA ILE A 24 19.90 20.22 5.38
C ILE A 24 18.85 19.35 4.69
N ILE A 25 18.34 19.78 3.53
CA ILE A 25 17.35 19.02 2.76
C ILE A 25 17.93 17.66 2.35
N SER A 26 19.17 17.64 1.86
CA SER A 26 19.85 16.39 1.47
C SER A 26 20.04 15.44 2.65
N ALA A 27 20.41 15.96 3.83
CA ALA A 27 20.52 15.17 5.05
C ALA A 27 19.17 14.58 5.47
N LEU A 28 18.09 15.36 5.44
CA LEU A 28 16.73 14.90 5.75
C LEU A 28 16.25 13.82 4.78
N ILE A 29 16.47 14.01 3.48
CA ILE A 29 16.14 13.01 2.45
C ILE A 29 16.95 11.73 2.67
N SER A 30 18.25 11.84 2.95
CA SER A 30 19.11 10.68 3.22
C SER A 30 18.64 9.88 4.44
N VAL A 31 18.30 10.56 5.55
CA VAL A 31 17.73 9.91 6.74
C VAL A 31 16.38 9.26 6.43
N TYR A 32 15.53 9.92 5.64
CA TYR A 32 14.24 9.38 5.22
C TYR A 32 14.41 8.09 4.38
N ILE A 33 15.28 8.11 3.39
CA ILE A 33 15.58 6.95 2.53
C ILE A 33 16.19 5.82 3.36
N SER A 34 17.18 6.13 4.20
CA SER A 34 17.85 5.15 5.06
C SER A 34 16.86 4.47 6.01
N LYS A 35 16.01 5.24 6.69
CA LYS A 35 14.94 4.71 7.55
C LYS A 35 13.95 3.84 6.76
N GLY A 36 13.61 4.25 5.54
CA GLY A 36 12.79 3.46 4.62
C GLY A 36 13.44 2.12 4.25
N SER A 37 14.74 2.12 3.95
CA SER A 37 15.50 0.94 3.55
C SER A 37 15.61 -0.11 4.67
N ILE A 38 15.98 0.30 5.89
CA ILE A 38 16.08 -0.60 7.05
C ILE A 38 14.70 -1.19 7.38
N THR A 39 13.67 -0.35 7.36
CA THR A 39 12.29 -0.79 7.61
C THR A 39 11.83 -1.80 6.55
N SER A 40 12.14 -1.55 5.27
CA SER A 40 11.80 -2.45 4.17
C SER A 40 12.50 -3.80 4.29
N GLN A 41 13.80 -3.80 4.63
CA GLN A 41 14.57 -5.02 4.83
C GLN A 41 14.02 -5.86 5.98
N PHE A 42 13.71 -5.24 7.13
CA PHE A 42 13.10 -5.92 8.26
C PHE A 42 11.72 -6.50 7.91
N ILE A 43 10.88 -5.72 7.20
CA ILE A 43 9.55 -6.21 6.78
C ILE A 43 9.69 -7.41 5.83
N LYS A 44 10.65 -7.37 4.91
CA LYS A 44 10.93 -8.47 3.99
C LYS A 44 11.40 -9.70 4.73
N GLU A 45 12.35 -9.56 5.65
CA GLU A 45 12.84 -10.68 6.46
C GLU A 45 11.72 -11.30 7.32
N ARG A 46 10.90 -10.46 7.95
CA ARG A 46 9.71 -10.90 8.69
C ARG A 46 8.71 -11.60 7.78
N HIS A 47 8.51 -11.12 6.55
CA HIS A 47 7.63 -11.77 5.58
C HIS A 47 8.16 -13.18 5.25
N ASP A 48 9.41 -13.26 4.80
CA ASP A 48 10.00 -14.48 4.24
C ASP A 48 10.18 -15.58 5.31
N LYS A 49 10.61 -15.21 6.52
CA LYS A 49 10.96 -16.18 7.58
C LYS A 49 9.83 -16.52 8.54
N LEU A 50 8.87 -15.60 8.75
CA LEU A 50 7.83 -15.76 9.76
C LEU A 50 6.44 -15.78 9.14
N ILE A 51 6.02 -14.70 8.48
CA ILE A 51 4.61 -14.54 8.08
C ILE A 51 4.23 -15.46 6.92
N PHE A 52 5.03 -15.53 5.86
CA PHE A 52 4.74 -16.38 4.70
C PHE A 52 4.73 -17.87 5.04
N PRO A 53 5.73 -18.44 5.76
CA PRO A 53 5.70 -19.85 6.14
C PRO A 53 4.49 -20.22 7.01
N ILE A 54 4.11 -19.35 7.96
CA ILE A 54 2.92 -19.57 8.78
C ILE A 54 1.65 -19.49 7.93
N PHE A 55 1.54 -18.48 7.07
CA PHE A 55 0.39 -18.32 6.18
C PHE A 55 0.23 -19.53 5.26
N ASN A 56 1.30 -20.00 4.62
CA ASN A 56 1.27 -21.15 3.72
C ASN A 56 0.79 -22.44 4.42
N LEU A 57 1.10 -22.62 5.71
CA LEU A 57 0.60 -23.73 6.51
C LEU A 57 -0.88 -23.57 6.90
N LEU A 58 -1.29 -22.36 7.25
CA LEU A 58 -2.66 -22.08 7.70
C LEU A 58 -3.64 -21.91 6.55
N GLU A 59 -3.18 -21.53 5.36
CA GLU A 59 -4.02 -21.18 4.21
C GLU A 59 -5.12 -22.23 3.88
N PRO A 60 -4.84 -23.55 3.88
CA PRO A 60 -5.85 -24.56 3.57
C PRO A 60 -6.92 -24.71 4.65
N ILE A 61 -6.59 -24.37 5.90
CA ILE A 61 -7.46 -24.52 7.07
C ILE A 61 -7.88 -23.17 7.67
N LEU A 62 -7.66 -22.07 6.94
CA LEU A 62 -7.87 -20.72 7.41
C LEU A 62 -9.35 -20.51 7.78
N TYR A 63 -9.62 -20.11 9.01
CA TYR A 63 -10.98 -19.97 9.56
C TYR A 63 -11.81 -21.26 9.59
N THR A 64 -11.16 -22.42 9.65
CA THR A 64 -11.82 -23.72 9.88
C THR A 64 -11.56 -24.22 11.31
N LYS A 65 -11.90 -25.47 11.62
CA LYS A 65 -11.64 -26.06 12.95
C LYS A 65 -10.13 -26.12 13.22
N CYS A 66 -9.75 -25.91 14.47
CA CYS A 66 -8.37 -26.01 14.92
C CYS A 66 -7.82 -27.42 14.66
N ASP A 67 -6.78 -27.49 13.82
CA ASP A 67 -5.94 -28.68 13.68
C ASP A 67 -4.71 -28.51 14.58
N THR A 68 -4.64 -29.33 15.63
CA THR A 68 -3.56 -29.27 16.62
C THR A 68 -2.19 -29.61 16.03
N ALA A 69 -2.12 -30.45 15.00
CA ALA A 69 -0.87 -30.81 14.35
C ALA A 69 -0.31 -29.64 13.53
N ILE A 70 -1.19 -28.92 12.80
CA ILE A 70 -0.80 -27.71 12.08
C ILE A 70 -0.47 -26.59 13.05
N LEU A 71 -1.28 -26.41 14.10
CA LEU A 71 -1.02 -25.41 15.13
C LEU A 71 0.35 -25.60 15.79
N HIS A 72 0.74 -26.83 16.12
CA HIS A 72 2.05 -27.11 16.69
C HIS A 72 3.20 -26.71 15.74
N LYS A 73 3.06 -26.98 14.43
CA LYS A 73 4.05 -26.54 13.43
C LYS A 73 4.13 -25.01 13.36
N VAL A 74 3.00 -24.33 13.40
CA VAL A 74 2.93 -22.85 13.41
C VAL A 74 3.62 -22.28 14.66
N LEU A 75 3.31 -22.80 15.84
CA LEU A 75 3.94 -22.36 17.10
C LEU A 75 5.45 -22.56 17.07
N LYS A 76 5.93 -23.68 16.50
CA LYS A 76 7.37 -23.93 16.32
C LYS A 76 8.05 -22.90 15.43
N ILE A 77 7.40 -22.45 14.35
CA ILE A 77 7.94 -21.39 13.47
C ILE A 77 7.99 -20.04 14.21
N ILE A 78 6.95 -19.73 14.98
CA ILE A 78 6.89 -18.49 15.78
C ILE A 78 8.01 -18.47 16.81
N GLU A 79 8.21 -19.57 17.55
CA GLU A 79 9.25 -19.64 18.57
C GLU A 79 10.66 -19.57 17.94
N ALA A 80 10.88 -20.22 16.80
CA ALA A 80 12.16 -20.16 16.08
C ALA A 80 12.50 -18.76 15.53
N ASN A 81 11.48 -17.92 15.27
CA ASN A 81 11.63 -16.58 14.69
C ASN A 81 11.02 -15.50 15.60
N LYS A 82 11.09 -15.72 16.92
CA LYS A 82 10.44 -14.87 17.93
C LYS A 82 10.90 -13.42 17.91
N ASN A 83 12.15 -13.18 17.52
CA ASN A 83 12.73 -11.86 17.30
C ASN A 83 12.07 -11.05 16.17
N LEU A 84 11.41 -11.74 15.23
CA LEU A 84 10.67 -11.12 14.12
C LEU A 84 9.17 -10.96 14.44
N ALA A 85 8.69 -11.56 15.54
CA ALA A 85 7.31 -11.46 15.98
C ALA A 85 7.06 -10.15 16.75
N ASP A 86 5.91 -9.52 16.52
CA ASP A 86 5.48 -8.42 17.37
C ASP A 86 4.73 -8.94 18.60
N GLY A 87 4.53 -8.07 19.59
CA GLY A 87 3.94 -8.44 20.88
C GLY A 87 2.57 -9.13 20.74
N ARG A 88 1.77 -8.73 19.74
CA ARG A 88 0.46 -9.34 19.49
C ARG A 88 0.57 -10.78 18.97
N LEU A 89 1.50 -11.06 18.05
CA LEU A 89 1.71 -12.43 17.59
C LEU A 89 2.22 -13.33 18.72
N ILE A 90 3.11 -12.81 19.56
CA ILE A 90 3.63 -13.52 20.73
C ILE A 90 2.49 -13.87 21.70
N GLU A 91 1.65 -12.89 22.04
CA GLU A 91 0.47 -13.10 22.89
C GLU A 91 -0.47 -14.17 22.33
N LEU A 92 -0.84 -14.06 21.04
CA LEU A 92 -1.71 -15.05 20.39
C LEU A 92 -1.10 -16.45 20.37
N SER A 93 0.21 -16.55 20.15
CA SER A 93 0.93 -17.82 20.16
C SER A 93 0.92 -18.46 21.56
N TYR A 94 1.07 -17.66 22.61
CA TYR A 94 1.01 -18.10 23.99
C TYR A 94 -0.40 -18.58 24.37
N CYS A 95 -1.44 -17.82 24.01
CA CYS A 95 -2.83 -18.21 24.23
C CYS A 95 -3.19 -19.53 23.53
N CYS A 96 -2.71 -19.72 22.29
CA CYS A 96 -2.91 -20.96 21.55
C CYS A 96 -2.13 -22.14 22.16
N ALA A 97 -0.95 -21.90 22.73
CA ALA A 97 -0.15 -22.94 23.36
C ALA A 97 -0.77 -23.45 24.68
N ILE A 98 -1.34 -22.54 25.48
CA ILE A 98 -1.99 -22.91 26.76
C ILE A 98 -3.36 -23.53 26.54
N ASN A 99 -4.16 -22.94 25.65
CA ASN A 99 -5.52 -23.38 25.40
C ASN A 99 -5.78 -23.44 23.88
N PRO A 100 -5.49 -24.59 23.24
CA PRO A 100 -5.66 -24.78 21.80
C PRO A 100 -7.14 -24.98 21.44
N ASN A 101 -7.94 -23.95 21.65
CA ASN A 101 -9.35 -23.91 21.31
C ASN A 101 -9.58 -23.21 19.94
N ASN A 102 -10.77 -23.38 19.39
CA ASN A 102 -11.13 -22.77 18.11
C ASN A 102 -11.11 -21.23 18.15
N ILE A 103 -11.40 -20.60 19.29
CA ILE A 103 -11.48 -19.14 19.39
C ILE A 103 -10.08 -18.53 19.23
N ASN A 104 -9.12 -19.01 20.01
CA ASN A 104 -7.72 -18.60 19.96
C ASN A 104 -7.11 -18.89 18.58
N PHE A 105 -7.43 -20.05 18.01
CA PHE A 105 -7.01 -20.42 16.66
C PHE A 105 -7.55 -19.45 15.59
N MET A 106 -8.83 -19.06 15.68
CA MET A 106 -9.45 -18.10 14.76
C MET A 106 -8.81 -16.71 14.86
N ASP A 107 -8.42 -16.29 16.07
CA ASP A 107 -7.74 -15.01 16.27
C ASP A 107 -6.31 -15.02 15.73
N LEU A 108 -5.59 -16.14 15.90
CA LEU A 108 -4.29 -16.36 15.24
C LEU A 108 -4.43 -16.34 13.72
N CYS A 109 -5.42 -17.04 13.16
CA CYS A 109 -5.71 -17.03 11.73
C CYS A 109 -6.00 -15.61 11.22
N ALA A 110 -6.87 -14.86 11.91
CA ALA A 110 -7.22 -13.49 11.54
C ALA A 110 -6.00 -12.56 11.55
N TYR A 111 -5.12 -12.73 12.54
CA TYR A 111 -3.89 -11.98 12.63
C TYR A 111 -2.96 -12.31 11.45
N ILE A 112 -2.69 -13.60 11.19
CA ILE A 112 -1.78 -14.03 10.12
C ILE A 112 -2.32 -13.65 8.74
N ASP A 113 -3.62 -13.83 8.51
CA ASP A 113 -4.30 -13.45 7.27
C ASP A 113 -4.09 -11.95 6.95
N SER A 114 -4.30 -11.08 7.94
CA SER A 114 -4.05 -9.64 7.80
C SER A 114 -2.57 -9.30 7.68
N ALA A 115 -1.71 -9.96 8.46
CA ALA A 115 -0.27 -9.72 8.47
C ALA A 115 0.36 -10.09 7.11
N TYR A 116 -0.09 -11.18 6.50
CA TYR A 116 0.35 -11.63 5.19
C TYR A 116 0.08 -10.56 4.13
N ASP A 117 -1.17 -10.11 3.97
CA ASP A 117 -1.48 -9.11 2.95
C ASP A 117 -0.80 -7.76 3.20
N LYS A 118 -0.71 -7.33 4.47
CA LYS A 118 0.02 -6.12 4.84
C LYS A 118 1.49 -6.22 4.49
N SER A 119 2.12 -7.37 4.77
CA SER A 119 3.53 -7.59 4.46
C SER A 119 3.75 -7.60 2.95
N CYS A 120 2.96 -8.35 2.16
CA CYS A 120 3.00 -8.33 0.69
C CYS A 120 2.92 -6.91 0.13
N LYS A 121 1.94 -6.12 0.57
CA LYS A 121 1.78 -4.73 0.12
C LYS A 121 3.00 -3.87 0.42
N LYS A 122 3.63 -4.03 1.60
CA LYS A 122 4.79 -3.24 2.01
C LYS A 122 6.08 -3.62 1.26
N ILE A 123 6.22 -4.86 0.80
CA ILE A 123 7.37 -5.32 0.01
C ILE A 123 7.14 -5.24 -1.50
N GLY A 124 6.01 -4.69 -1.94
CA GLY A 124 5.68 -4.54 -3.37
C GLY A 124 5.13 -5.80 -4.04
N LEU A 125 4.76 -6.83 -3.29
CA LEU A 125 4.09 -8.02 -3.81
C LEU A 125 2.57 -7.80 -3.93
N LYS A 126 1.96 -8.50 -4.90
CA LYS A 126 0.50 -8.52 -5.05
C LYS A 126 -0.14 -9.23 -3.86
N THR A 127 -1.17 -8.61 -3.28
CA THR A 127 -2.00 -9.24 -2.24
C THR A 127 -2.98 -10.22 -2.89
N ARG A 128 -3.50 -11.18 -2.10
CA ARG A 128 -4.54 -12.09 -2.60
C ARG A 128 -5.76 -11.32 -3.05
N SER A 129 -6.27 -11.69 -4.22
CA SER A 129 -7.45 -11.09 -4.82
C SER A 129 -8.71 -11.47 -4.05
N PHE A 130 -9.77 -10.67 -4.21
CA PHE A 130 -11.06 -10.97 -3.61
C PHE A 130 -11.68 -12.28 -4.14
N PRO A 131 -11.71 -12.54 -5.47
CA PRO A 131 -12.23 -13.80 -6.00
C PRO A 131 -11.53 -15.02 -5.39
N TYR A 132 -10.21 -14.93 -5.17
CA TYR A 132 -9.44 -15.99 -4.54
C TYR A 132 -9.95 -16.34 -3.13
N ARG A 133 -10.15 -15.32 -2.27
CA ARG A 133 -10.64 -15.53 -0.90
C ARG A 133 -12.07 -16.07 -0.86
N PHE A 134 -12.90 -15.61 -1.80
CA PHE A 134 -14.29 -16.04 -1.90
C PHE A 134 -14.39 -17.52 -2.25
N VAL A 135 -13.68 -17.96 -3.29
CA VAL A 135 -13.65 -19.38 -3.73
C VAL A 135 -13.10 -20.31 -2.65
N ARG A 136 -12.16 -19.83 -1.83
CA ARG A 136 -11.53 -20.60 -0.75
C ARG A 136 -12.24 -20.46 0.60
N HIS A 137 -13.37 -19.76 0.69
CA HIS A 137 -14.12 -19.51 1.93
C HIS A 137 -13.29 -18.92 3.09
N GLN A 138 -12.28 -18.10 2.77
CA GLN A 138 -11.33 -17.53 3.73
C GLN A 138 -11.87 -16.26 4.41
N TYR A 139 -12.94 -16.37 5.19
CA TYR A 139 -13.51 -15.24 5.93
C TYR A 139 -13.92 -15.61 7.37
N LYS A 140 -13.51 -14.79 8.35
CA LYS A 140 -13.88 -14.96 9.76
C LYS A 140 -15.40 -14.91 9.98
N SER A 141 -16.08 -14.02 9.25
CA SER A 141 -17.54 -13.94 9.24
C SER A 141 -18.06 -13.33 7.93
N PRO A 142 -19.28 -13.70 7.48
CA PRO A 142 -19.89 -13.10 6.29
C PRO A 142 -20.07 -11.58 6.42
N PHE A 143 -20.25 -11.06 7.64
CA PHE A 143 -20.35 -9.63 7.91
C PHE A 143 -19.08 -8.84 7.55
N HIS A 144 -17.89 -9.42 7.77
CA HIS A 144 -16.63 -8.77 7.37
C HIS A 144 -16.53 -8.63 5.85
N LEU A 145 -16.99 -9.64 5.12
CA LEU A 145 -17.02 -9.63 3.66
C LEU A 145 -17.96 -8.54 3.14
N ILE A 146 -19.17 -8.45 3.69
CA ILE A 146 -20.15 -7.41 3.33
C ILE A 146 -19.58 -6.02 3.62
N LYS A 147 -19.07 -5.76 4.84
CA LYS A 147 -18.51 -4.45 5.20
C LYS A 147 -17.39 -4.04 4.25
N PHE A 148 -16.49 -4.96 3.93
CA PHE A 148 -15.38 -4.69 3.03
C PHE A 148 -15.85 -4.40 1.60
N LEU A 149 -16.79 -5.21 1.09
CA LEU A 149 -17.37 -5.01 -0.25
C LEU A 149 -18.09 -3.66 -0.35
N THR A 150 -18.85 -3.28 0.66
CA THR A 150 -19.52 -1.97 0.73
C THR A 150 -18.50 -0.83 0.68
N ILE A 151 -17.43 -0.90 1.47
CA ILE A 151 -16.36 0.11 1.44
C ILE A 151 -15.69 0.18 0.06
N TYR A 152 -15.42 -0.98 -0.55
CA TYR A 152 -14.80 -1.05 -1.88
C TYR A 152 -15.69 -0.40 -2.96
N ILE A 153 -16.98 -0.73 -2.98
CA ILE A 153 -17.95 -0.15 -3.93
C ILE A 153 -18.05 1.36 -3.71
N LEU A 154 -18.20 1.82 -2.46
CA LEU A 154 -18.27 3.24 -2.14
C LEU A 154 -17.01 4.00 -2.59
N LEU A 155 -15.82 3.45 -2.35
CA LEU A 155 -14.57 4.08 -2.78
C LEU A 155 -14.48 4.18 -4.31
N ARG A 156 -14.91 3.14 -5.04
CA ARG A 156 -14.93 3.16 -6.51
C ARG A 156 -15.92 4.18 -7.05
N LEU A 157 -17.11 4.28 -6.45
CA LEU A 157 -18.08 5.31 -6.79
C LEU A 157 -17.52 6.71 -6.53
N LEU A 158 -16.88 6.94 -5.38
CA LEU A 158 -16.25 8.23 -5.06
C LEU A 158 -15.19 8.62 -6.09
N ILE A 159 -14.35 7.68 -6.52
CA ILE A 159 -13.35 7.94 -7.57
C ILE A 159 -14.04 8.32 -8.89
N VAL A 160 -15.07 7.59 -9.31
CA VAL A 160 -15.81 7.89 -10.55
C VAL A 160 -16.47 9.26 -10.47
N PHE A 161 -17.13 9.59 -9.35
CA PHE A 161 -17.72 10.91 -9.14
C PHE A 161 -16.68 12.03 -9.12
N SER A 162 -15.51 11.80 -8.51
CA SER A 162 -14.42 12.77 -8.49
C SER A 162 -13.87 13.04 -9.90
N ILE A 163 -13.71 12.00 -10.72
CA ILE A 163 -13.29 12.15 -12.12
C ILE A 163 -14.33 12.92 -12.92
N LEU A 164 -15.61 12.56 -12.78
CA LEU A 164 -16.70 13.23 -13.48
C LEU A 164 -16.79 14.72 -13.09
N PHE A 165 -16.69 15.02 -11.79
CA PHE A 165 -16.67 16.39 -11.29
C PHE A 165 -15.46 17.18 -11.82
N ALA A 166 -14.27 16.60 -11.82
CA ALA A 166 -13.08 17.24 -12.38
C ALA A 166 -13.23 17.53 -13.88
N LEU A 167 -13.84 16.61 -14.63
CA LEU A 167 -14.11 16.81 -16.05
C LEU A 167 -15.13 17.94 -16.29
N LEU A 168 -16.24 17.95 -15.54
CA LEU A 168 -17.22 19.03 -15.62
C LEU A 168 -16.62 20.39 -15.25
N PHE A 169 -15.78 20.42 -14.21
CA PHE A 169 -15.06 21.63 -13.80
C PHE A 169 -14.13 22.15 -14.91
N LEU A 170 -13.36 21.26 -15.55
CA LEU A 170 -12.50 21.64 -16.68
C LEU A 170 -13.29 22.16 -17.87
N VAL A 171 -14.44 21.56 -18.17
CA VAL A 171 -15.34 22.03 -19.23
C VAL A 171 -15.89 23.42 -18.90
N ALA A 172 -16.40 23.63 -17.68
CA ALA A 172 -16.90 24.93 -17.25
C ALA A 172 -15.82 26.01 -17.29
N LEU A 173 -14.61 25.69 -16.81
CA LEU A 173 -13.46 26.59 -16.87
C LEU A 173 -13.07 26.89 -18.32
N GLY A 174 -13.11 25.90 -19.20
CA GLY A 174 -12.92 26.07 -20.65
C GLY A 174 -13.93 27.03 -21.27
N ILE A 175 -15.21 26.93 -20.90
CA ILE A 175 -16.27 27.83 -21.37
C ILE A 175 -16.01 29.27 -20.90
N VAL A 176 -15.71 29.47 -19.61
CA VAL A 176 -15.43 30.81 -19.07
C VAL A 176 -14.20 31.44 -19.72
N LEU A 177 -13.13 30.66 -19.91
CA LEU A 177 -11.94 31.13 -20.63
C LEU A 177 -12.23 31.46 -22.09
N PHE A 178 -13.12 30.70 -22.73
CA PHE A 178 -13.56 30.97 -24.09
C PHE A 178 -14.36 32.27 -24.17
N GLU A 179 -15.34 32.48 -23.28
CA GLU A 179 -16.18 33.69 -23.25
C GLU A 179 -15.37 34.95 -22.91
N SER A 180 -14.37 34.84 -22.03
CA SER A 180 -13.51 35.96 -21.65
C SER A 180 -12.38 36.26 -22.63
N ALA A 181 -12.13 35.38 -23.60
CA ALA A 181 -11.08 35.55 -24.59
C ALA A 181 -11.47 36.56 -25.69
N LYS A 182 -10.47 37.27 -26.21
CA LYS A 182 -10.62 38.09 -27.42
C LYS A 182 -11.02 37.19 -28.61
N PRO A 183 -11.76 37.71 -29.62
CA PRO A 183 -12.26 36.91 -30.73
C PRO A 183 -11.18 36.15 -31.51
N ILE A 184 -9.97 36.73 -31.66
CA ILE A 184 -8.83 36.04 -32.29
C ILE A 184 -8.39 34.80 -31.47
N ASN A 185 -8.40 34.91 -30.13
CA ASN A 185 -8.03 33.82 -29.23
C ASN A 185 -9.12 32.74 -29.13
N GLN A 186 -10.39 33.13 -29.30
CA GLN A 186 -11.50 32.17 -29.42
C GLN A 186 -11.35 31.32 -30.69
N LEU A 187 -11.01 31.94 -31.82
CA LEU A 187 -10.84 31.25 -33.09
C LEU A 187 -9.67 30.26 -33.05
N THR A 188 -8.55 30.64 -32.41
CA THR A 188 -7.42 29.72 -32.20
C THR A 188 -7.77 28.58 -31.25
N MET A 189 -8.49 28.83 -30.15
CA MET A 189 -8.97 27.79 -29.23
C MET A 189 -9.89 26.77 -29.94
N LEU A 190 -10.82 27.24 -30.77
CA LEU A 190 -11.69 26.36 -31.58
C LEU A 190 -10.88 25.55 -32.61
N PHE A 191 -9.89 26.15 -33.26
CA PHE A 191 -9.03 25.44 -34.20
C PHE A 191 -8.25 24.30 -33.51
N PHE A 192 -7.66 24.55 -32.35
CA PHE A 192 -6.99 23.51 -31.56
C PHE A 192 -7.96 22.42 -31.08
N PHE A 193 -9.18 22.80 -30.68
CA PHE A 193 -10.21 21.84 -30.28
C PHE A 193 -10.63 20.92 -31.44
N CYS A 194 -10.81 21.47 -32.65
CA CYS A 194 -11.09 20.69 -33.86
C CYS A 194 -9.96 19.72 -34.21
N ILE A 195 -8.69 20.16 -34.13
CA ILE A 195 -7.53 19.29 -34.32
C ILE A 195 -7.53 18.16 -33.27
N PHE A 196 -7.81 18.49 -32.01
CA PHE A 196 -7.86 17.51 -30.94
C PHE A 196 -8.95 16.46 -31.18
N ILE A 197 -10.16 16.87 -31.55
CA ILE A 197 -11.26 15.95 -31.91
C ILE A 197 -10.86 15.04 -33.08
N PHE A 198 -10.24 15.60 -34.12
CA PHE A 198 -9.80 14.83 -35.29
C PHE A 198 -8.73 13.80 -34.94
N LEU A 199 -7.75 14.15 -34.09
CA LEU A 199 -6.73 13.23 -33.63
C LEU A 199 -7.31 12.16 -32.70
N PHE A 200 -8.23 12.54 -31.81
CA PHE A 200 -8.88 11.61 -30.89
C PHE A 200 -9.79 10.61 -31.62
N SER A 201 -10.52 11.03 -32.64
CA SER A 201 -11.34 10.12 -33.46
C SER A 201 -10.48 9.12 -34.24
N ARG A 202 -9.35 9.56 -34.81
CA ARG A 202 -8.36 8.67 -35.43
C ARG A 202 -7.72 7.69 -34.46
N TYR A 203 -7.50 8.10 -33.20
CA TYR A 203 -6.97 7.22 -32.16
C TYR A 203 -7.98 6.13 -31.76
N LEU A 204 -9.25 6.50 -31.58
CA LEU A 204 -10.32 5.53 -31.29
C LEU A 204 -10.50 4.53 -32.45
N GLN A 205 -10.44 5.00 -33.69
CA GLN A 205 -10.60 4.15 -34.87
C GLN A 205 -9.44 3.15 -35.08
N LYS A 206 -8.27 3.38 -34.47
CA LYS A 206 -7.12 2.45 -34.52
C LYS A 206 -7.12 1.41 -33.38
N ASN A 207 -7.85 1.66 -32.30
CA ASN A 207 -7.82 0.86 -31.08
C ASN A 207 -9.16 0.16 -30.76
N CYS A 208 -10.15 0.28 -31.64
CA CYS A 208 -11.31 -0.61 -31.75
C CYS A 208 -11.09 -1.57 -32.92
#